data_AF-A0A429TKD7-F1
#
_entry.id   AF-A0A429TKD7-F1
#
_cell.length_a   1.000
_cell.length_b   1.000
_cell.length_c   1.000
_cell.angle_alpha   90.00
_cell.angle_beta   90.00
_cell.angle_gamma   90.00
#
_symmetry.space_group_name_H-M   'P 1'
#
loop_
_entity.id
_entity.type
_entity.pdbx_description
1 polymer ?
#
loop_
_entity_poly.entity_id
_entity_poly.type
_entity_poly.pdbx_seq_one_letter_code
_entity_poly.pdbx_strand_id
1 'polypeptide(L)'
;MLTGGKVGLRARHEDDIPILRTELYDDVVNGSRSEAGPWKPITPGSKDPRLVVDDTKETSVQFSVVELEGGSLVGAATFWGIDTHNRAAHIGLGLLPAARGKGYGKDVVATLCHYGFVVRGFHRMQIETLADNVAMLRAAESNGFVREGVLRSSAWVLGEFLDEVVLGLLAKDWNPKT
;
A
#
# COMPACT_ATOMS: atom_id res chain seq x y z
N MET A 1 4.31 -16.85 -3.03
CA MET A 1 3.48 -16.00 -2.16
C MET A 1 4.32 -15.64 -0.94
N LEU A 2 4.36 -14.36 -0.56
CA LEU A 2 4.96 -13.90 0.69
C LEU A 2 3.94 -14.09 1.82
N THR A 3 4.38 -14.49 3.00
CA THR A 3 3.48 -14.81 4.14
C THR A 3 3.85 -13.96 5.35
N GLY A 4 2.88 -13.21 5.86
CA GLY A 4 2.90 -12.56 7.17
C GLY A 4 2.31 -13.46 8.26
N GLY A 5 1.88 -12.86 9.37
CA GLY A 5 1.23 -13.58 10.47
C GLY A 5 -0.26 -13.86 10.23
N LYS A 6 -0.93 -13.04 9.42
CA LYS A 6 -2.36 -13.10 9.10
C LYS A 6 -2.64 -13.03 7.60
N VAL A 7 -1.78 -12.37 6.82
CA VAL A 7 -1.98 -12.16 5.39
C VAL A 7 -0.93 -12.85 4.52
N GLY A 8 -1.32 -13.19 3.30
CA GLY A 8 -0.41 -13.54 2.21
C GLY A 8 -0.41 -12.45 1.14
N LEU A 9 0.76 -12.15 0.58
CA LEU A 9 0.93 -11.27 -0.58
C LEU A 9 1.32 -12.12 -1.79
N ARG A 10 0.48 -12.10 -2.83
CA ARG A 10 0.67 -12.88 -4.06
C ARG A 10 0.50 -12.03 -5.31
N ALA A 11 0.87 -12.60 -6.46
CA ALA A 11 0.55 -12.03 -7.75
C ALA A 11 -0.96 -11.80 -7.88
N ARG A 12 -1.33 -10.78 -8.65
CA ARG A 12 -2.74 -10.49 -8.95
C ARG A 12 -3.29 -11.55 -9.90
N HIS A 13 -4.44 -12.11 -9.56
CA HIS A 13 -5.17 -13.04 -10.40
C HIS A 13 -6.31 -12.31 -11.10
N GLU A 14 -6.77 -12.85 -12.23
CA GLU A 14 -7.88 -12.27 -13.00
C GLU A 14 -9.16 -12.15 -12.15
N ASP A 15 -9.43 -13.13 -11.28
CA ASP A 15 -10.59 -13.14 -10.39
C ASP A 15 -10.54 -12.06 -9.28
N ASP A 16 -9.36 -11.49 -9.00
CA ASP A 16 -9.25 -10.40 -8.02
C ASP A 16 -9.76 -9.07 -8.61
N ILE A 17 -9.66 -8.91 -9.93
CA ILE A 17 -9.89 -7.62 -10.62
C ILE A 17 -11.32 -7.12 -10.44
N PRO A 18 -12.38 -7.94 -10.62
CA PRO A 18 -13.76 -7.49 -10.40
C PRO A 18 -14.02 -7.03 -8.97
N ILE A 19 -13.41 -7.70 -7.98
CA ILE A 19 -13.55 -7.38 -6.56
C ILE A 19 -12.83 -6.08 -6.24
N LEU A 20 -11.55 -5.95 -6.62
CA LEU A 20 -10.77 -4.72 -6.40
C LEU A 20 -11.40 -3.51 -7.08
N ARG A 21 -11.90 -3.68 -8.31
CA ARG A 21 -12.60 -2.59 -9.01
C ARG A 21 -13.82 -2.14 -8.20
N THR A 22 -14.72 -3.05 -7.87
CA THR A 22 -16.00 -2.71 -7.25
C THR A 22 -15.86 -2.25 -5.80
N GLU A 23 -15.05 -2.95 -5.01
CA GLU A 23 -15.01 -2.76 -3.56
C GLU A 23 -13.89 -1.85 -3.08
N LEU A 24 -12.89 -1.53 -3.92
CA LEU A 24 -11.76 -0.68 -3.54
C LEU A 24 -11.63 0.58 -4.39
N TYR A 25 -11.70 0.44 -5.72
CA TYR A 25 -11.38 1.55 -6.63
C TYR A 25 -12.60 2.33 -7.15
N ASP A 26 -13.81 1.76 -7.09
CA ASP A 26 -15.09 2.42 -7.40
C ASP A 26 -15.70 3.15 -6.18
N ASP A 27 -14.88 3.40 -5.15
CA ASP A 27 -15.22 4.24 -4.01
C ASP A 27 -14.59 5.64 -4.20
N VAL A 28 -15.42 6.63 -4.54
CA VAL A 28 -15.00 8.01 -4.79
C VAL A 28 -14.35 8.62 -3.55
N VAL A 29 -14.89 8.34 -2.35
CA VAL A 29 -14.39 8.90 -1.10
C VAL A 29 -13.03 8.30 -0.79
N ASN A 30 -12.89 6.98 -0.87
CA ASN A 30 -11.63 6.31 -0.65
C ASN A 30 -10.58 6.73 -1.69
N GLY A 31 -10.94 6.73 -2.98
CA GLY A 31 -10.03 7.13 -4.05
C GLY A 31 -9.54 8.56 -3.92
N SER A 32 -10.42 9.50 -3.53
CA SER A 32 -10.02 10.90 -3.28
C SER A 32 -9.09 11.08 -2.09
N ARG A 33 -8.92 10.04 -1.25
CA ARG A 33 -8.10 10.08 -0.03
C ARG A 33 -6.81 9.28 -0.14
N SER A 34 -6.74 8.32 -1.07
CA SER A 34 -5.62 7.38 -1.18
C SER A 34 -4.83 7.48 -2.48
N GLU A 35 -5.37 8.16 -3.50
CA GLU A 35 -4.73 8.27 -4.82
C GLU A 35 -4.13 9.66 -5.01
N ALA A 36 -2.99 9.75 -5.70
CA ALA A 36 -2.34 11.03 -5.99
C ALA A 36 -3.05 11.87 -7.07
N GLY A 37 -4.00 11.26 -7.81
CA GLY A 37 -4.73 11.89 -8.90
C GLY A 37 -6.23 11.98 -8.63
N PRO A 38 -6.96 12.79 -9.42
CA PRO A 38 -8.41 12.88 -9.27
C PRO A 38 -9.06 11.53 -9.55
N TRP A 39 -10.08 11.19 -8.76
CA TRP A 39 -10.88 9.99 -9.00
C TRP A 39 -11.51 10.06 -10.39
N LYS A 40 -11.49 8.92 -11.09
CA LYS A 40 -12.12 8.75 -12.41
C LYS A 40 -12.80 7.39 -12.45
N PRO A 41 -13.99 7.28 -13.08
CA PRO A 41 -14.64 6.01 -13.31
C PRO A 41 -13.73 5.07 -14.10
N ILE A 42 -13.65 3.80 -13.70
CA ILE A 42 -12.90 2.78 -14.43
C ILE A 42 -13.85 2.06 -15.39
N THR A 43 -13.65 2.21 -16.69
CA THR A 43 -14.48 1.54 -17.69
C THR A 43 -14.24 0.02 -17.69
N PRO A 44 -15.26 -0.80 -18.00
CA PRO A 44 -15.05 -2.23 -18.26
C PRO A 44 -13.97 -2.45 -19.33
N GLY A 45 -13.07 -3.41 -19.12
CA GLY A 45 -11.95 -3.69 -20.02
C GLY A 45 -10.81 -2.66 -19.99
N SER A 46 -10.87 -1.64 -19.12
CA SER A 46 -9.76 -0.70 -18.92
C SER A 46 -8.49 -1.43 -18.48
N LYS A 47 -7.35 -1.01 -19.04
CA LYS A 47 -6.00 -1.40 -18.57
C LYS A 47 -5.50 -0.45 -17.48
N ASP A 48 -6.39 -0.10 -16.55
CA ASP A 48 -6.04 0.77 -15.43
C ASP A 48 -4.88 0.14 -14.65
N PRO A 49 -3.79 0.87 -14.38
CA PRO A 49 -2.61 0.30 -13.71
C PRO A 49 -2.88 -0.15 -12.28
N ARG A 50 -4.01 0.23 -11.67
CA ARG A 50 -4.46 -0.28 -10.37
C ARG A 50 -5.05 -1.69 -10.45
N LEU A 51 -5.52 -2.08 -11.63
CA LEU A 51 -6.16 -3.38 -11.89
C LEU A 51 -5.24 -4.34 -12.63
N VAL A 52 -4.58 -3.86 -13.68
CA VAL A 52 -3.71 -4.66 -14.54
C VAL A 52 -2.25 -4.43 -14.17
N VAL A 53 -1.55 -5.49 -13.81
CA VAL A 53 -0.13 -5.45 -13.44
C VAL A 53 0.72 -5.60 -14.70
N ASP A 54 1.59 -4.63 -14.94
CA ASP A 54 2.68 -4.74 -15.91
C ASP A 54 3.92 -5.28 -15.19
N ASP A 55 4.22 -6.56 -15.41
CA ASP A 55 5.33 -7.28 -14.77
C ASP A 55 6.69 -6.96 -15.39
N THR A 56 6.72 -6.24 -16.51
CA THR A 56 7.96 -5.78 -17.15
C THR A 56 8.52 -4.52 -16.50
N LYS A 57 7.70 -3.80 -15.72
CA LYS A 57 8.06 -2.52 -15.11
C LYS A 57 8.83 -2.72 -13.81
N GLU A 58 10.14 -2.49 -13.83
CA GLU A 58 10.99 -2.65 -12.64
C GLU A 58 10.75 -1.59 -11.55
N THR A 59 10.10 -0.47 -11.89
CA THR A 59 9.93 0.68 -10.99
C THR A 59 8.74 0.53 -10.02
N SER A 60 7.98 -0.56 -10.12
CA SER A 60 6.84 -0.83 -9.23
C SER A 60 6.60 -2.32 -9.06
N VAL A 61 6.02 -2.73 -7.94
CA VAL A 61 5.52 -4.09 -7.73
C VAL A 61 4.13 -4.00 -7.12
N GLN A 62 3.22 -4.86 -7.55
CA GLN A 62 1.86 -4.92 -7.02
C GLN A 62 1.52 -6.33 -6.54
N PHE A 63 0.77 -6.39 -5.45
CA PHE A 63 0.32 -7.62 -4.82
C PHE A 63 -1.18 -7.59 -4.60
N SER A 64 -1.83 -8.73 -4.80
CA SER A 64 -3.10 -9.03 -4.14
C SER A 64 -2.79 -9.51 -2.71
N VAL A 65 -3.55 -9.00 -1.76
CA VAL A 65 -3.46 -9.37 -0.35
C VAL A 65 -4.59 -10.32 -0.03
N VAL A 66 -4.28 -11.49 0.51
CA VAL A 66 -5.25 -12.50 0.94
C VAL A 66 -5.12 -12.78 2.44
N GLU A 67 -6.20 -13.15 3.12
CA GLU A 67 -6.08 -13.67 4.49
C GLU A 67 -5.63 -15.14 4.47
N LEU A 68 -4.78 -15.54 5.41
CA LEU A 68 -4.22 -16.89 5.43
C LEU A 68 -5.22 -17.96 5.87
N GLU A 69 -6.16 -17.62 6.75
CA GLU A 69 -7.13 -18.57 7.32
C GLU A 69 -8.17 -19.05 6.29
N GLY A 70 -8.57 -18.19 5.36
CA GLY A 70 -9.62 -18.47 4.36
C GLY A 70 -9.20 -18.29 2.91
N GLY A 71 -8.03 -17.71 2.64
CA GLY A 71 -7.55 -17.41 1.27
C GLY A 71 -8.34 -16.29 0.56
N SER A 72 -9.29 -15.65 1.24
CA SER A 72 -10.12 -14.60 0.67
C SER A 72 -9.29 -13.37 0.35
N LEU A 73 -9.63 -12.67 -0.74
CA LEU A 73 -9.01 -11.40 -1.09
C LEU A 73 -9.42 -10.34 -0.05
N VAL A 74 -8.43 -9.67 0.53
CA VAL A 74 -8.64 -8.63 1.55
C VAL A 74 -8.14 -7.26 1.12
N GLY A 75 -7.44 -7.16 -0.01
CA GLY A 75 -7.02 -5.88 -0.57
C GLY A 75 -5.88 -5.97 -1.57
N ALA A 76 -5.18 -4.86 -1.74
CA ALA A 76 -4.01 -4.71 -2.58
C ALA A 76 -2.87 -4.03 -1.82
N ALA A 77 -1.64 -4.33 -2.22
CA ALA A 77 -0.43 -3.71 -1.71
C ALA A 77 0.53 -3.41 -2.85
N THR A 78 1.38 -2.40 -2.70
CA THR A 78 2.28 -1.99 -3.77
C THR A 78 3.58 -1.41 -3.25
N PHE A 79 4.64 -1.59 -4.05
CA PHE A 79 5.80 -0.73 -4.10
C PHE A 79 5.73 0.16 -5.34
N TRP A 80 6.08 1.43 -5.22
CA TRP A 80 6.30 2.33 -6.36
C TRP A 80 7.51 3.22 -6.12
N GLY A 81 7.91 3.96 -7.16
CA GLY A 81 9.07 4.84 -7.09
C GLY A 81 10.34 4.08 -6.74
N ILE A 82 10.47 2.82 -7.20
CA ILE A 82 11.64 2.01 -6.92
C ILE A 82 12.85 2.64 -7.61
N ASP A 83 13.79 3.10 -6.80
CA ASP A 83 15.09 3.59 -7.19
C ASP A 83 16.13 2.50 -6.90
N THR A 84 16.67 1.90 -7.96
CA THR A 84 17.66 0.81 -7.86
C THR A 84 19.06 1.31 -7.50
N HIS A 85 19.37 2.58 -7.79
CA HIS A 85 20.64 3.18 -7.43
C HIS A 85 20.68 3.52 -5.93
N ASN A 86 19.68 4.27 -5.46
CA ASN A 86 19.56 4.67 -4.05
C ASN A 86 18.96 3.58 -3.18
N ARG A 87 18.48 2.48 -3.79
CA ARG A 87 17.87 1.33 -3.11
C ARG A 87 16.70 1.78 -2.22
N ALA A 88 15.82 2.58 -2.77
CA ALA A 88 14.68 3.16 -2.05
C ALA A 88 13.38 2.89 -2.79
N ALA A 89 12.27 2.83 -2.05
CA ALA A 89 10.94 2.72 -2.63
C ALA A 89 9.86 3.21 -1.66
N HIS A 90 8.71 3.56 -2.20
CA HIS A 90 7.52 3.84 -1.43
C HIS A 90 6.69 2.56 -1.30
N ILE A 91 5.98 2.40 -0.18
CA ILE A 91 5.02 1.32 0.02
C ILE A 91 3.63 1.85 0.35
N GLY A 92 2.62 1.08 -0.02
CA GLY A 92 1.23 1.44 0.22
C GLY A 92 0.31 0.23 0.10
N LEU A 93 -0.89 0.39 0.64
CA LEU A 93 -1.90 -0.64 0.65
C LEU A 93 -3.31 -0.02 0.66
N GLY A 94 -4.26 -0.78 0.12
CA GLY A 94 -5.69 -0.53 0.24
C GLY A 94 -6.37 -1.82 0.67
N LEU A 95 -7.12 -1.76 1.78
CA LEU A 95 -7.91 -2.89 2.27
C LEU A 95 -9.37 -2.72 1.88
N LEU A 96 -9.99 -3.83 1.48
CA LEU A 96 -11.43 -3.90 1.26
C LEU A 96 -12.17 -3.46 2.53
N PRO A 97 -13.33 -2.81 2.43
CA PRO A 97 -14.08 -2.33 3.59
C PRO A 97 -14.31 -3.42 4.66
N ALA A 98 -14.69 -4.62 4.24
CA ALA A 98 -14.95 -5.76 5.13
C ALA A 98 -13.70 -6.33 5.83
N ALA A 99 -12.50 -5.95 5.37
CA ALA A 99 -11.21 -6.41 5.89
C ALA A 99 -10.58 -5.43 6.89
N ARG A 100 -11.13 -4.21 7.03
CA ARG A 100 -10.60 -3.16 7.92
C ARG A 100 -10.85 -3.52 9.39
N GLY A 101 -10.02 -3.00 10.28
CA GLY A 101 -10.13 -3.22 11.74
C GLY A 101 -9.68 -4.60 12.25
N LYS A 102 -9.29 -5.52 11.37
CA LYS A 102 -8.87 -6.91 11.74
C LYS A 102 -7.36 -7.08 12.00
N GLY A 103 -6.60 -5.99 11.90
CA GLY A 103 -5.15 -5.97 12.05
C GLY A 103 -4.36 -6.31 10.76
N TYR A 104 -5.04 -6.56 9.64
CA TYR A 104 -4.38 -6.87 8.36
C TYR A 104 -3.47 -5.74 7.87
N GLY A 105 -3.83 -4.47 8.09
CA GLY A 105 -3.01 -3.35 7.63
C GLY A 105 -1.60 -3.35 8.24
N LYS A 106 -1.50 -3.62 9.54
CA LYS A 106 -0.19 -3.76 10.22
C LYS A 106 0.62 -4.90 9.61
N ASP A 107 -0.02 -6.06 9.42
CA ASP A 107 0.64 -7.27 8.94
C ASP A 107 1.07 -7.18 7.46
N VAL A 108 0.30 -6.48 6.63
CA VAL A 108 0.70 -6.13 5.25
C VAL A 108 1.96 -5.27 5.27
N VAL A 109 2.01 -4.21 6.09
CA VAL A 109 3.20 -3.36 6.20
C VAL A 109 4.42 -4.17 6.66
N ALA A 110 4.27 -5.04 7.67
CA ALA A 110 5.33 -5.93 8.13
C ALA A 110 5.85 -6.84 7.00
N THR A 111 4.93 -7.43 6.25
CA THR A 111 5.25 -8.34 5.13
C THR A 111 5.96 -7.61 3.99
N LEU A 112 5.53 -6.39 3.66
CA LEU A 112 6.21 -5.53 2.70
C LEU A 112 7.60 -5.14 3.20
N CYS A 113 7.77 -4.85 4.50
CA CYS A 113 9.08 -4.53 5.06
C CYS A 113 10.06 -5.69 4.90
N HIS A 114 9.63 -6.91 5.21
CA HIS A 114 10.43 -8.10 5.02
C HIS A 114 10.82 -8.28 3.54
N TYR A 115 9.87 -8.14 2.61
CA TYR A 115 10.18 -8.21 1.18
C TYR A 115 11.15 -7.11 0.73
N GLY A 116 10.92 -5.86 1.14
CA GLY A 116 11.74 -4.72 0.77
C GLY A 116 13.19 -4.84 1.26
N PHE A 117 13.38 -5.17 2.53
CA PHE A 117 14.73 -5.22 3.11
C PHE A 117 15.46 -6.55 2.84
N VAL A 118 14.79 -7.69 2.93
CA VAL A 118 15.44 -9.01 2.80
C VAL A 118 15.53 -9.45 1.35
N VAL A 119 14.44 -9.33 0.59
CA VAL A 119 14.38 -9.86 -0.78
C VAL A 119 14.88 -8.83 -1.79
N ARG A 120 14.47 -7.57 -1.65
CA ARG A 120 14.84 -6.49 -2.58
C ARG A 120 16.10 -5.74 -2.17
N GLY A 121 16.57 -5.93 -0.94
CA GLY A 121 17.77 -5.28 -0.45
C GLY A 121 17.67 -3.76 -0.44
N PHE A 122 16.49 -3.18 -0.20
CA PHE A 122 16.35 -1.74 -0.08
C PHE A 122 17.15 -1.22 1.13
N HIS A 123 17.71 -0.01 0.98
CA HIS A 123 18.29 0.75 2.08
C HIS A 123 17.20 1.46 2.89
N ARG A 124 16.12 1.88 2.23
CA ARG A 124 15.05 2.70 2.81
C ARG A 124 13.70 2.39 2.19
N MET A 125 12.65 2.47 3.01
CA MET A 125 11.26 2.54 2.54
C MET A 125 10.55 3.77 3.08
N GLN A 126 9.55 4.24 2.32
CA GLN A 126 8.76 5.42 2.64
C GLN A 126 7.27 5.14 2.56
N ILE A 127 6.49 5.78 3.42
CA ILE A 127 5.03 5.86 3.35
C ILE A 127 4.66 7.34 3.37
N GLU A 128 3.71 7.71 2.52
CA GLU A 128 3.04 9.00 2.55
C GLU A 128 1.55 8.74 2.74
N THR A 129 0.93 9.47 3.65
CA THR A 129 -0.50 9.32 3.97
C THR A 129 -1.05 10.59 4.56
N LEU A 130 -2.36 10.82 4.43
CA LEU A 130 -3.04 11.95 5.05
C LEU A 130 -2.76 12.00 6.56
N ALA A 131 -2.57 13.20 7.10
CA ALA A 131 -2.28 13.42 8.51
C ALA A 131 -3.38 12.90 9.45
N ASP A 132 -4.62 12.79 8.95
CA ASP A 132 -5.77 12.25 9.67
C ASP A 132 -5.97 10.73 9.47
N ASN A 133 -5.13 10.06 8.68
CA ASN A 133 -5.18 8.61 8.47
C ASN A 133 -4.53 7.85 9.63
N VAL A 134 -5.18 7.91 10.80
CA VAL A 134 -4.71 7.30 12.06
C VAL A 134 -4.44 5.80 11.90
N ALA A 135 -5.21 5.10 11.06
CA ALA A 135 -5.04 3.66 10.84
C ALA A 135 -3.69 3.36 10.16
N MET A 136 -3.36 4.08 9.08
CA MET A 136 -2.10 3.90 8.36
C MET A 136 -0.91 4.39 9.20
N LEU A 137 -1.04 5.53 9.89
CA LEU A 137 -0.01 6.04 10.80
C LEU A 137 0.36 5.00 11.86
N ARG A 138 -0.64 4.43 12.55
CA ARG A 138 -0.41 3.37 13.55
C ARG A 138 0.21 2.12 12.94
N ALA A 139 -0.26 1.69 11.77
CA ALA A 139 0.29 0.52 11.08
C ALA A 139 1.78 0.73 10.75
N ALA A 140 2.15 1.90 10.21
CA ALA A 140 3.53 2.25 9.91
C ALA A 140 4.40 2.36 11.18
N GLU A 141 3.99 3.16 12.16
CA GLU A 141 4.76 3.40 13.39
C GLU A 141 4.98 2.10 14.19
N SER A 142 3.97 1.22 14.23
CA SER A 142 4.10 -0.09 14.89
C SER A 142 5.08 -1.05 14.21
N ASN A 143 5.47 -0.78 12.96
CA ASN A 143 6.50 -1.49 12.20
C ASN A 143 7.85 -0.76 12.22
N GLY A 144 7.99 0.28 13.04
CA GLY A 144 9.24 1.02 13.24
C GLY A 144 9.42 2.23 12.31
N PHE A 145 8.46 2.54 11.44
CA PHE A 145 8.54 3.79 10.67
C PHE A 145 8.50 5.00 11.60
N VAL A 146 9.29 6.01 11.28
CA VAL A 146 9.33 7.29 11.99
C VAL A 146 8.79 8.40 11.11
N ARG A 147 8.11 9.38 11.71
CA ARG A 147 7.67 10.58 10.99
C ARG A 147 8.87 11.47 10.70
N GLU A 148 9.01 11.89 9.45
CA GLU A 148 10.15 12.70 9.01
C GLU A 148 9.74 14.10 8.54
N GLY A 149 8.46 14.28 8.19
CA GLY A 149 7.95 15.59 7.77
C GLY A 149 6.45 15.61 7.59
N VAL A 150 5.94 16.83 7.44
CA VAL A 150 4.55 17.11 7.05
C VAL A 150 4.56 17.96 5.79
N LEU A 151 3.88 17.48 4.76
CA LEU A 151 3.61 18.23 3.54
C LEU A 151 2.30 19.00 3.76
N ARG A 152 2.39 20.32 3.93
CA ARG A 152 1.23 21.16 4.22
C ARG A 152 0.37 21.36 2.97
N SER A 153 -0.93 21.13 3.09
CA SER A 153 -1.92 21.31 2.03
C SER A 153 -1.53 20.63 0.70
N SER A 154 -0.95 19.43 0.77
CA SER A 154 -0.44 18.72 -0.41
C SER A 154 -1.50 17.86 -1.11
N ALA A 155 -2.51 17.37 -0.39
CA ALA A 155 -3.52 16.47 -0.93
C ALA A 155 -4.87 17.17 -1.13
N TRP A 156 -5.42 17.14 -2.35
CA TRP A 156 -6.79 17.58 -2.61
C TRP A 156 -7.78 16.46 -2.30
N VAL A 157 -8.62 16.66 -1.29
CA VAL A 157 -9.58 15.68 -0.82
C VAL A 157 -10.96 16.32 -0.75
N LEU A 158 -11.87 15.91 -1.65
CA LEU A 158 -13.30 16.25 -1.60
C LEU A 158 -13.63 17.74 -1.33
N GLY A 159 -12.89 18.68 -1.93
CA GLY A 159 -13.18 20.11 -1.82
C GLY A 159 -12.25 20.89 -0.90
N GLU A 160 -11.33 20.22 -0.20
CA GLU A 160 -10.34 20.87 0.67
C GLU A 160 -8.94 20.30 0.45
N PHE A 161 -7.93 21.07 0.84
CA PHE A 161 -6.55 20.60 0.88
C PHE A 161 -6.21 20.10 2.28
N LEU A 162 -5.73 18.87 2.37
CA LEU A 162 -5.27 18.24 3.61
C LEU A 162 -3.74 18.10 3.62
N ASP A 163 -3.20 18.01 4.83
CA ASP A 163 -1.79 17.74 5.05
C ASP A 163 -1.48 16.24 4.90
N GLU A 164 -0.30 15.92 4.39
CA GLU A 164 0.24 14.56 4.38
C GLU A 164 1.43 14.44 5.32
N VAL A 165 1.61 13.25 5.89
CA VAL A 165 2.75 12.90 6.73
C VAL A 165 3.66 11.97 5.94
N VAL A 166 4.94 12.30 5.91
CA VAL A 166 6.00 11.44 5.37
C VAL A 166 6.58 10.61 6.50
N LEU A 167 6.58 9.29 6.33
CA LEU A 167 7.20 8.34 7.25
C LEU A 167 8.29 7.55 6.55
N GLY A 168 9.44 7.40 7.20
CA GLY A 168 10.59 6.66 6.70
C GLY A 168 10.97 5.49 7.61
N LEU A 169 11.52 4.44 7.00
CA LEU A 169 12.18 3.34 7.71
C LEU A 169 13.47 2.97 6.99
N LEU A 170 14.59 2.97 7.72
CA LEU A 170 15.89 2.56 7.22
C LEU A 170 16.14 1.08 7.54
N ALA A 171 16.86 0.39 6.66
CA ALA A 171 17.17 -1.03 6.84
C ALA A 171 17.92 -1.33 8.15
N LYS A 172 18.77 -0.41 8.61
CA LYS A 172 19.52 -0.53 9.87
C LYS A 172 18.65 -0.42 11.13
N ASP A 173 17.50 0.24 11.01
CA ASP A 173 16.59 0.52 12.12
C ASP A 173 15.41 -0.47 12.14
N TRP A 174 15.29 -1.30 11.09
CA TRP A 174 14.23 -2.31 10.97
C TRP A 174 14.48 -3.51 11.89
N ASN A 175 13.46 -3.86 12.67
CA ASN A 175 13.44 -5.08 13.47
C ASN A 175 12.44 -6.09 12.87
N PRO A 176 12.90 -7.26 12.39
CA PRO A 176 12.03 -8.26 11.76
C PRO A 176 11.06 -8.95 12.74
N LYS A 177 11.14 -8.69 14.05
CA LYS A 177 10.28 -9.29 15.09
C LYS A 177 9.09 -8.42 15.50
N THR A 178 8.91 -7.24 14.89
CA THR A 178 7.88 -6.24 15.25
C THR A 178 6.56 -6.48 14.50
#